data_AF-A0A4Y2SIX2-F1
#
_entry.id   AF-A0A4Y2SIX2-F1
#
_cell.length_a   1.000
_cell.length_b   1.000
_cell.length_c   1.000
_cell.angle_alpha   90.00
_cell.angle_beta   90.00
_cell.angle_gamma   90.00
#
_symmetry.space_group_name_H-M   'P 1'
#
loop_
_entity.id
_entity.type
_entity.pdbx_description
1 polymer ?
#
loop_
_entity_poly.entity_id
_entity_poly.type
_entity_poly.pdbx_seq_one_letter_code
_entity_poly.pdbx_strand_id
1 'polypeptide(L)' 'LPNLCKGIGKRHFKQFLEMFLEDIFYSLTCENILTSSAASQCLTLLSNMLGPNILRARIENLNPGYLKLMETSMMVDP' A
#
# COMPACT_ATOMS: atom_id res chain seq x y z
N LEU A 1 7.78 -4.26 3.21
CA LEU A 1 7.92 -3.76 1.83
C LEU A 1 8.69 -2.44 1.69
N PRO A 2 8.48 -1.40 2.52
CA PRO A 2 9.19 -0.12 2.36
C PRO A 2 10.72 -0.25 2.37
N ASN A 3 11.26 -1.07 3.28
CA ASN A 3 12.70 -1.38 3.32
C ASN A 3 13.21 -2.08 2.05
N LEU A 4 12.41 -2.96 1.45
CA LEU A 4 12.75 -3.61 0.18
C LEU A 4 12.76 -2.58 -0.97
N CYS A 5 11.75 -1.71 -1.04
CA CYS A 5 11.72 -0.61 -2.00
C CYS A 5 12.95 0.31 -1.86
N LYS A 6 13.42 0.54 -0.63
CA LYS A 6 14.61 1.35 -0.35
C LYS A 6 15.89 0.66 -0.83
N GLY A 7 16.03 -0.64 -0.57
CA GLY A 7 17.23 -1.41 -0.93
C GLY A 7 17.34 -1.74 -2.42
N ILE A 8 16.24 -2.14 -3.06
CA ILE A 8 16.19 -2.53 -4.48
C ILE A 8 16.09 -1.29 -5.40
N GLY A 9 15.57 -0.19 -4.86
CA GLY A 9 15.32 1.04 -5.60
C GLY A 9 13.93 1.08 -6.25
N LYS A 10 13.36 2.29 -6.30
CA LYS A 10 11.97 2.54 -6.73
C LYS A 10 11.64 1.97 -8.12
N ARG A 11 12.58 2.05 -9.07
CA ARG A 11 12.36 1.61 -10.46
C ARG A 11 12.11 0.11 -10.57
N HIS A 12 12.95 -0.69 -9.94
CA HIS A 12 12.83 -2.15 -9.96
C HIS A 12 11.69 -2.63 -9.07
N PHE A 13 11.50 -2.02 -7.90
CA PHE A 13 10.42 -2.39 -6.98
C PHE A 13 9.03 -2.23 -7.61
N LYS A 14 8.79 -1.18 -8.40
CA LYS A 14 7.51 -0.94 -9.08
C LYS A 14 7.04 -2.07 -9.99
N GLN A 15 7.95 -2.92 -10.49
CA GLN A 15 7.60 -4.03 -11.39
C GLN A 15 6.95 -5.21 -10.65
N PHE A 16 7.10 -5.25 -9.33
CA PHE A 16 6.59 -6.33 -8.48
C PHE A 16 5.54 -5.83 -7.49
N LEU A 17 5.17 -4.55 -7.54
CA LEU A 17 4.30 -3.93 -6.55
C LEU A 17 2.94 -4.63 -6.49
N GLU A 18 2.36 -4.90 -7.66
CA GLU A 18 1.05 -5.50 -7.83
C GLU A 18 0.95 -6.87 -7.15
N MET A 19 2.05 -7.62 -7.10
CA MET A 19 2.10 -8.94 -6.44
C MET A 19 1.85 -8.86 -4.93
N PHE A 20 2.07 -7.69 -4.31
CA PHE A 20 1.89 -7.51 -2.88
C PHE A 20 0.59 -6.78 -2.51
N LEU A 21 -0.04 -6.10 -3.47
CA LEU A 21 -1.18 -5.23 -3.17
C LEU A 21 -2.38 -6.02 -2.64
N GLU A 22 -2.69 -7.19 -3.22
CA GLU A 22 -3.81 -8.03 -2.75
C GLU A 22 -3.62 -8.43 -1.27
N ASP A 23 -2.43 -8.91 -0.90
CA ASP A 23 -2.11 -9.30 0.49
C ASP A 23 -2.15 -8.11 1.45
N ILE A 24 -1.70 -6.93 1.01
CA ILE A 24 -1.77 -5.70 1.82
C ILE A 24 -3.23 -5.31 2.06
N PHE A 25 -4.08 -5.35 1.03
CA PHE A 25 -5.50 -5.01 1.16
C PHE A 25 -6.27 -6.05 1.96
N TYR A 26 -5.95 -7.32 1.83
CA TYR A 26 -6.46 -8.36 2.72
C TYR A 26 -6.09 -8.05 4.18
N SER A 27 -4.80 -7.78 4.43
CA SER A 27 -4.29 -7.44 5.76
C SER A 27 -4.94 -6.19 6.35
N LEU A 28 -5.32 -5.23 5.51
CA LEU A 28 -6.01 -4.00 5.90
C LEU A 28 -7.41 -4.28 6.46
N THR A 29 -8.07 -5.35 6.00
CA THR A 29 -9.40 -5.77 6.46
C THR A 29 -9.37 -6.74 7.64
N CYS A 30 -8.18 -7.12 8.13
CA CYS A 30 -8.05 -8.02 9.27
C CYS A 30 -8.61 -7.39 10.56
N GLU A 31 -9.35 -8.20 11.33
CA GLU A 31 -9.85 -7.83 12.66
C GLU A 31 -8.72 -7.59 13.67
N ASN A 32 -7.55 -8.20 13.44
CA ASN A 32 -6.37 -7.93 14.24
C ASN A 32 -5.83 -6.52 13.97
N ILE A 33 -5.94 -5.65 14.97
CA ILE A 33 -5.54 -4.24 14.93
C ILE A 33 -4.06 -4.06 14.56
N LEU A 34 -3.17 -4.94 15.04
CA LEU A 34 -1.75 -4.84 14.72
C LEU A 34 -1.50 -5.12 13.23
N THR A 35 -2.22 -6.09 12.67
CA THR A 35 -2.14 -6.44 11.24
C THR A 35 -2.68 -5.32 10.36
N SER A 36 -3.88 -4.82 10.64
CA SER A 36 -4.50 -3.75 9.84
C SER A 36 -3.75 -2.43 9.98
N SER A 37 -3.23 -2.10 11.17
CA SER A 37 -2.37 -0.92 11.37
C SER A 37 -1.05 -1.04 10.60
N ALA A 38 -0.37 -2.20 10.66
CA ALA A 38 0.86 -2.41 9.90
C ALA A 38 0.64 -2.32 8.38
N ALA A 39 -0.50 -2.82 7.89
CA ALA A 39 -0.90 -2.69 6.48
C ALA A 39 -1.11 -1.22 6.09
N SER A 40 -1.83 -0.45 6.90
CA SER A 40 -2.05 0.99 6.67
C SER A 40 -0.73 1.77 6.65
N GLN A 41 0.12 1.57 7.67
CA GLN A 41 1.45 2.19 7.73
C GLN A 41 2.31 1.81 6.51
N CYS A 42 2.24 0.56 6.06
CA CYS A 42 2.94 0.10 4.86
C CYS A 42 2.46 0.86 3.61
N LEU A 43 1.15 1.05 3.42
CA LEU A 43 0.60 1.83 2.32
C LEU A 43 1.03 3.31 2.39
N THR A 44 1.01 3.92 3.56
CA THR A 44 1.46 5.31 3.76
C THR A 44 2.94 5.47 3.40
N LEU A 45 3.80 4.58 3.87
CA LEU A 45 5.23 4.61 3.52
C LEU A 45 5.46 4.37 2.03
N LEU A 46 4.74 3.42 1.41
CA LEU A 46 4.82 3.18 -0.03
C LEU A 46 4.32 4.38 -0.84
N SER A 47 3.27 5.05 -0.40
CA SER A 47 2.74 6.28 -1.01
C SER A 47 3.79 7.38 -1.03
N ASN A 48 4.43 7.63 0.12
CA ASN A 48 5.51 8.61 0.26
C ASN A 48 6.75 8.24 -0.57
N MET A 49 7.09 6.97 -0.67
CA MET A 49 8.26 6.51 -1.42
C MET A 49 8.04 6.53 -2.93
N LEU A 50 6.89 6.06 -3.42
CA LEU A 50 6.62 5.89 -4.84
C LEU A 50 6.01 7.14 -5.48
N GLY A 51 5.33 7.95 -4.68
CA GLY A 51 4.48 9.05 -5.11
C GLY A 51 3.00 8.65 -4.99
N PRO A 52 2.14 9.46 -4.33
CA PRO A 52 0.75 9.10 -4.05
C PRO A 52 -0.05 8.82 -5.32
N ASN A 53 0.14 9.62 -6.38
CA ASN A 53 -0.54 9.41 -7.66
C ASN A 53 -0.11 8.12 -8.36
N ILE A 54 1.16 7.71 -8.20
CA ILE A 54 1.67 6.47 -8.77
C ILE A 54 1.06 5.28 -8.04
N LEU A 55 1.01 5.32 -6.71
CA LEU A 55 0.40 4.25 -5.92
C LEU A 55 -1.11 4.14 -6.22
N ARG A 56 -1.83 5.27 -6.26
CA ARG A 56 -3.26 5.29 -6.62
C ARG A 56 -3.51 4.68 -8.01
N ALA A 57 -2.75 5.08 -9.03
CA ALA A 57 -2.91 4.53 -10.37
C ALA A 57 -2.64 3.02 -10.43
N ARG A 58 -1.68 2.52 -9.64
CA ARG A 58 -1.38 1.08 -9.55
C ARG A 58 -2.52 0.31 -8.89
N ILE A 59 -3.08 0.86 -7.82
CA ILE A 59 -4.23 0.28 -7.11
C ILE A 59 -5.48 0.29 -8.00
N GLU A 60 -5.75 1.40 -8.68
CA GLU A 60 -6.88 1.55 -9.60
C GLU A 60 -6.83 0.52 -10.75
N ASN A 61 -5.64 0.31 -11.33
CA ASN A 61 -5.43 -0.69 -12.38
C ASN A 61 -5.59 -2.13 -11.88
N LEU A 62 -5.27 -2.41 -10.60
CA LEU A 62 -5.41 -3.74 -10.02
C LEU A 62 -6.86 -4.01 -9.62
N ASN A 63 -7.45 -3.14 -8.80
CA ASN A 63 -8.83 -3.23 -8.36
C ASN A 63 -9.32 -1.85 -7.88
N PRO A 64 -10.25 -1.20 -8.61
CA PRO A 64 -10.75 0.13 -8.25
C PRO A 64 -11.48 0.15 -6.90
N GLY A 65 -12.02 -0.98 -6.43
CA GLY A 65 -12.65 -1.09 -5.11
C GLY A 65 -11.68 -0.85 -3.95
N TYR A 66 -10.38 -1.06 -4.16
CA TYR A 66 -9.34 -0.84 -3.16
C TYR A 66 -9.03 0.65 -2.93
N LEU A 67 -9.40 1.55 -3.84
CA LEU A 67 -9.20 2.98 -3.64
C LEU A 67 -9.99 3.49 -2.43
N LYS A 68 -11.24 3.03 -2.26
CA LYS A 68 -12.08 3.41 -1.12
C LYS A 68 -11.52 2.89 0.20
N LEU A 69 -10.99 1.66 0.21
CA LEU A 69 -10.31 1.10 1.38
C LEU A 69 -9.05 1.89 1.72
N MET A 70 -8.22 2.20 0.73
CA MET A 70 -7.02 3.01 0.90
C MET A 70 -7.34 4.38 1.51
N GLU A 71 -8.34 5.09 1.00
CA GLU A 71 -8.75 6.40 1.52
C GLU A 71 -9.24 6.34 2.97
N THR A 72 -10.00 5.30 3.31
CA THR A 72 -10.53 5.12 4.66
C THR A 72 -9.41 4.80 5.66
N SER A 73 -8.44 3.99 5.25
CA SER A 73 -7.39 3.50 6.16
C SER A 73 -6.19 4.44 6.29
N MET A 74 -5.91 5.27 5.29
CA MET A 74 -4.79 6.23 5.31
C MET A 74 -5.13 7.56 6.02
N MET A 75 -6.38 7.77 6.45
CA MET A 75 -6.80 8.91 7.28
C MET A 75 -6.53 8.71 8.78
N VAL A 76 -5.87 7.62 9.17
CA VAL A 76 -5.62 7.29 10.58
C VAL A 76 -4.15 7.51 10.91
N ASP A 77 -3.79 8.75 11.24
CA ASP A 77 -2.81 9.11 12.27
C ASP A 77 -2.96 10.62 12.60
N PRO A 78 -3.32 11.01 13.83
CA PRO A 78 -3.12 12.38 14.34
C PRO A 78 -1.63 12.69 14.60
#